data_AF-A0A7G9WHS9-F1
#
_entry.id   AF-A0A7G9WHS9-F1
#
_cell.length_a   1.000
_cell.length_b   1.000
_cell.length_c   1.000
_cell.angle_alpha   90.00
_cell.angle_beta   90.00
_cell.angle_gamma   90.00
#
_symmetry.space_group_name_H-M   'P 1'
#
loop_
_entity.id
_entity.type
_entity.pdbx_description
1 polymer ?
#
loop_
_entity_poly.entity_id
_entity_poly.type
_entity_poly.pdbx_seq_one_letter_code
_entity_poly.pdbx_strand_id
1 'polypeptide(L)'
;METAVLYCGARRTAYCQELLRNSGFQMAQIHAVGANPVGQLGGLLAKNRLVLLLGPERSGEPTFGGPFFQALHVPMLEGSPQGVLVLHGPDCIGWLIESREQAVALLPDRPEHLSSLLPELWLRLREKFELPQPAVSSPALNYDKLVERAFAQKEQP
;
A
#
# COMPACT_ATOMS: atom_id res chain seq x y z
N MET A 1 -4.37 11.23 8.21
CA MET A 1 -3.18 10.63 8.86
C MET A 1 -2.06 10.65 7.84
N GLU A 2 -0.94 11.29 8.16
CA GLU A 2 0.21 11.35 7.26
C GLU A 2 0.81 9.96 7.05
N THR A 3 0.95 9.61 5.78
CA THR A 3 1.35 8.28 5.33
C THR A 3 2.60 8.41 4.48
N ALA A 4 3.64 7.64 4.80
CA ALA A 4 4.76 7.43 3.89
C ALA A 4 4.48 6.22 3.00
N VAL A 5 4.86 6.30 1.73
CA VAL A 5 4.80 5.19 0.78
C VAL A 5 6.21 4.84 0.35
N LEU A 6 6.55 3.56 0.43
CA LEU A 6 7.84 3.01 0.04
C LEU A 6 7.64 1.91 -1.02
N TYR A 7 7.99 2.23 -2.26
CA TYR A 7 7.95 1.28 -3.36
C TYR A 7 9.21 0.41 -3.37
N CYS A 8 9.05 -0.90 -3.18
CA CYS A 8 10.12 -1.88 -2.98
C CYS A 8 10.26 -2.74 -4.24
N GLY A 9 11.09 -2.32 -5.20
CA GLY A 9 11.18 -2.98 -6.51
C GLY A 9 9.86 -3.03 -7.28
N ALA A 10 8.92 -2.11 -6.97
CA ALA A 10 7.60 -2.06 -7.56
C ALA A 10 7.64 -1.58 -9.02
N ARG A 11 6.69 -2.06 -9.82
CA ARG A 11 6.60 -1.84 -11.27
C ARG A 11 5.45 -0.92 -11.67
N ARG A 12 4.42 -0.78 -10.81
CA ARG A 12 3.16 -0.07 -11.13
C ARG A 12 2.90 1.10 -10.18
N THR A 13 3.93 1.88 -9.88
CA THR A 13 3.93 2.91 -8.82
C THR A 13 2.89 4.01 -9.04
N ALA A 14 2.71 4.51 -10.27
CA ALA A 14 1.75 5.59 -10.56
C ALA A 14 0.29 5.18 -10.27
N TYR A 15 -0.11 3.98 -10.72
CA TYR A 15 -1.47 3.48 -10.53
C TYR A 15 -1.74 3.16 -9.05
N CYS A 16 -0.78 2.54 -8.37
CA CYS A 16 -0.88 2.28 -6.94
C CYS A 16 -1.01 3.57 -6.12
N GLN A 17 -0.23 4.60 -6.48
CA GLN A 17 -0.29 5.90 -5.84
C GLN A 17 -1.69 6.53 -5.94
N GLU A 18 -2.31 6.44 -7.11
CA GLU A 18 -3.66 6.94 -7.34
C GLU A 18 -4.70 6.15 -6.55
N LEU A 19 -4.63 4.81 -6.56
CA LEU A 19 -5.52 3.96 -5.77
C LEU A 19 -5.44 4.29 -4.27
N LEU A 20 -4.23 4.49 -3.74
CA LEU A 20 -4.03 4.87 -2.35
C LEU A 20 -4.66 6.24 -2.05
N ARG A 21 -4.49 7.24 -2.94
CA ARG A 21 -5.17 8.55 -2.78
C ARG A 21 -6.68 8.42 -2.78
N ASN A 22 -7.23 7.70 -3.74
CA ASN A 22 -8.67 7.53 -3.90
C ASN A 22 -9.28 6.75 -2.71
N SER A 23 -8.48 5.93 -2.04
CA SER A 23 -8.87 5.22 -0.82
C SER A 23 -8.76 6.07 0.47
N GLY A 24 -8.35 7.33 0.35
CA GLY A 24 -8.30 8.28 1.46
C GLY A 24 -6.94 8.40 2.16
N PHE A 25 -5.89 7.75 1.67
CA PHE A 25 -4.55 7.90 2.25
C PHE A 25 -3.93 9.26 1.88
N GLN A 26 -3.54 10.01 2.91
CA GLN A 26 -2.82 11.27 2.76
C GLN A 26 -1.32 11.00 2.69
N MET A 27 -0.78 10.90 1.48
CA MET A 27 0.63 10.59 1.28
C MET A 27 1.49 11.84 1.48
N ALA A 28 2.28 11.86 2.56
CA ALA A 28 3.21 12.94 2.90
C ALA A 28 4.58 12.73 2.26
N GLN A 29 5.01 11.47 2.13
CA GLN A 29 6.32 11.10 1.59
C GLN A 29 6.20 9.89 0.67
N ILE A 30 6.92 9.91 -0.45
CA ILE A 30 6.92 8.82 -1.43
C ILE A 30 8.36 8.54 -1.81
N HIS A 31 8.77 7.29 -1.64
CA HIS A 31 10.13 6.83 -1.87
C HIS A 31 10.12 5.55 -2.72
N ALA A 32 11.22 5.30 -3.42
CA ALA A 32 11.46 4.04 -4.12
C ALA A 32 12.81 3.47 -3.70
N VAL A 33 12.84 2.16 -3.49
CA VAL A 33 14.01 1.39 -3.09
C VAL A 33 14.10 0.10 -3.89
N GLY A 34 15.28 -0.51 -3.89
CA GLY A 34 15.48 -1.86 -4.39
C GLY A 34 14.78 -2.90 -3.51
N ALA A 35 15.28 -4.14 -3.55
CA ALA A 35 14.62 -5.27 -2.90
C ALA A 35 14.62 -5.22 -1.36
N ASN A 36 15.45 -4.38 -0.72
CA ASN A 36 15.54 -4.28 0.74
C ASN A 36 15.07 -2.90 1.25
N PRO A 37 13.88 -2.82 1.85
CA PRO A 37 13.33 -1.57 2.36
C PRO A 37 13.72 -1.20 3.80
N VAL A 38 14.33 -2.13 4.56
CA VAL A 38 14.51 -1.99 6.01
C VAL A 38 15.38 -0.80 6.38
N GLY A 39 16.42 -0.51 5.58
CA GLY A 39 17.32 0.61 5.83
C GLY A 39 16.66 1.99 5.76
N GLN A 40 15.56 2.14 5.02
CA GLN A 40 14.81 3.42 4.97
C GLN A 40 13.65 3.47 5.96
N LEU A 41 13.20 2.32 6.48
CA LEU A 41 12.02 2.22 7.32
C LEU A 41 12.13 3.07 8.60
N GLY A 42 13.29 3.04 9.27
CA GLY A 42 13.48 3.80 10.52
C GLY A 42 13.34 5.31 10.33
N GLY A 43 13.89 5.86 9.23
CA GLY A 43 13.78 7.28 8.90
C GLY A 43 12.34 7.71 8.54
N LEU A 44 11.58 6.82 7.89
CA LEU A 44 10.17 7.05 7.58
C LEU A 44 9.29 6.97 8.84
N LEU A 45 9.49 5.96 9.68
CA LEU A 45 8.77 5.82 10.94
C LEU A 45 9.07 6.97 11.91
N ALA A 46 10.27 7.55 11.90
CA ALA A 46 10.57 8.72 12.73
C ALA A 46 9.67 9.94 12.44
N LYS A 47 9.02 9.99 11.26
CA LYS A 47 8.22 11.14 10.80
C LYS A 47 6.76 10.79 10.52
N ASN A 48 6.41 9.51 10.40
CA ASN A 48 5.09 9.07 9.96
C ASN A 48 4.52 8.02 10.91
N ARG A 49 3.21 8.05 11.11
CA ARG A 49 2.47 7.02 11.87
C ARG A 49 2.17 5.79 11.02
N LEU A 50 2.10 5.94 9.70
CA LEU A 50 1.85 4.85 8.77
C LEU A 50 2.90 4.82 7.68
N VAL A 51 3.47 3.65 7.44
CA VAL A 51 4.31 3.36 6.27
C VAL A 51 3.65 2.25 5.45
N LEU A 52 3.39 2.52 4.18
CA LEU A 52 2.89 1.55 3.21
C LEU A 52 4.06 1.09 2.33
N LEU A 53 4.44 -0.18 2.44
CA LEU A 53 5.39 -0.82 1.55
C LEU A 53 4.63 -1.52 0.43
N LEU A 54 4.91 -1.13 -0.82
CA LEU A 54 4.31 -1.73 -2.00
C LEU A 54 5.41 -2.36 -2.85
N GLY A 55 5.21 -3.59 -3.31
CA GLY A 55 6.22 -4.28 -4.09
C GLY A 55 5.67 -5.47 -4.87
N PRO A 56 6.53 -6.15 -5.64
CA PRO A 56 6.13 -7.28 -6.46
C PRO A 56 5.58 -8.41 -5.61
N GLU A 57 4.71 -9.20 -6.23
CA GLU A 57 4.05 -10.34 -5.61
C GLU A 57 4.23 -11.62 -6.45
N ARG A 58 4.05 -12.76 -5.78
CA ARG A 58 3.99 -14.09 -6.38
C ARG A 58 2.78 -14.80 -5.79
N SER A 59 1.88 -15.29 -6.64
CA SER A 59 0.66 -15.99 -6.20
C SER A 59 -0.18 -15.18 -5.19
N GLY A 60 -0.24 -13.86 -5.37
CA GLY A 60 -1.00 -12.97 -4.48
C GLY A 60 -0.28 -12.57 -3.18
N GLU A 61 0.95 -13.01 -2.97
CA GLU A 61 1.74 -12.71 -1.77
C GLU A 61 2.92 -11.78 -2.10
N PRO A 62 3.15 -10.68 -1.33
CA PRO A 62 4.28 -9.79 -1.56
C PRO A 62 5.62 -10.51 -1.37
N THR A 63 6.47 -10.55 -2.41
CA THR A 63 7.70 -11.36 -2.42
C THR A 63 8.78 -10.86 -1.46
N PHE A 64 8.63 -9.62 -0.98
CA PHE A 64 9.54 -9.00 -0.03
C PHE A 64 9.16 -9.27 1.43
N GLY A 65 8.01 -9.90 1.71
CA GLY A 65 7.52 -10.19 3.07
C GLY A 65 8.49 -11.04 3.88
N GLY A 66 8.84 -12.24 3.39
CA GLY A 66 9.79 -13.12 4.07
C GLY A 66 11.13 -12.45 4.43
N PRO A 67 11.85 -11.86 3.45
CA PRO A 67 13.07 -11.10 3.72
C PRO A 67 12.88 -9.94 4.71
N PHE A 68 11.73 -9.26 4.65
CA PHE A 68 11.39 -8.18 5.58
C PHE A 68 11.23 -8.67 7.02
N PHE A 69 10.44 -9.73 7.22
CA PHE A 69 10.24 -10.32 8.55
C PHE A 69 11.53 -10.87 9.14
N GLN A 70 12.35 -11.53 8.31
CA GLN A 70 13.66 -12.01 8.72
C GLN A 70 14.56 -10.87 9.20
N ALA A 71 14.61 -9.76 8.46
CA ALA A 71 15.42 -8.59 8.82
C ALA A 71 14.93 -7.89 10.10
N LEU A 72 13.62 -7.96 10.40
CA LEU A 72 13.05 -7.49 11.66
C LEU A 72 13.08 -8.51 12.80
N HIS A 73 13.67 -9.69 12.58
CA HIS A 73 13.69 -10.80 13.53
C HIS A 73 12.29 -11.23 14.00
N VAL A 74 11.29 -11.11 13.13
CA VAL A 74 9.93 -11.61 13.38
C VAL A 74 9.97 -13.14 13.27
N PRO A 75 9.48 -13.89 14.27
CA PRO A 75 9.45 -15.35 14.22
C PRO A 75 8.55 -15.84 13.07
N MET A 76 9.01 -16.89 12.37
CA MET A 76 8.27 -17.51 11.27
C MET A 76 7.90 -18.94 11.67
N LEU A 77 6.63 -19.32 11.50
CA LEU A 77 6.14 -20.69 11.69
C LEU A 77 5.48 -21.15 10.39
N GLU A 78 5.96 -22.25 9.81
CA GLU A 78 5.46 -22.81 8.55
C GLU A 78 5.38 -21.80 7.39
N GLY A 79 6.29 -20.83 7.36
CA GLY A 79 6.32 -19.77 6.34
C GLY A 79 5.49 -18.53 6.67
N SER A 80 4.76 -18.53 7.79
CA SER A 80 3.91 -17.41 8.22
C SER A 80 4.53 -16.60 9.37
N PRO A 81 4.53 -15.25 9.28
CA PRO A 81 5.03 -14.39 10.36
C PRO A 81 4.12 -14.47 11.59
N GLN A 82 4.72 -14.68 12.76
CA GLN A 82 3.99 -14.80 14.02
C GLN A 82 3.72 -13.42 14.63
N GLY A 83 2.49 -13.23 15.13
CA GLY A 83 2.09 -11.97 15.76
C GLY A 83 1.91 -10.80 14.79
N VAL A 84 1.90 -11.07 13.48
CA VAL A 84 1.64 -10.09 12.42
C VAL A 84 0.23 -10.30 11.90
N LEU A 85 -0.53 -9.21 11.73
CA LEU A 85 -1.87 -9.29 11.15
C LEU A 85 -1.77 -9.58 9.66
N VAL A 86 -2.62 -10.49 9.19
CA VAL A 86 -2.76 -10.81 7.77
C VAL A 86 -3.99 -10.07 7.25
N LEU A 87 -3.84 -9.40 6.12
CA LEU A 87 -4.92 -8.79 5.35
C LEU A 87 -5.32 -9.78 4.26
N HIS A 88 -6.62 -10.00 4.07
CA HIS A 88 -7.15 -11.01 3.19
C HIS A 88 -7.93 -10.40 2.02
N GLY A 89 -7.44 -10.65 0.81
CA GLY A 89 -8.20 -10.46 -0.43
C GLY A 89 -8.67 -11.80 -0.99
N PRO A 90 -9.50 -11.81 -2.06
CA PRO A 90 -10.00 -13.04 -2.67
C PRO A 90 -8.89 -14.00 -3.13
N ASP A 91 -7.84 -13.47 -3.74
CA ASP A 91 -6.71 -14.23 -4.30
C ASP A 91 -5.35 -13.64 -3.90
N CYS A 92 -5.30 -12.87 -2.82
CA CYS A 92 -4.09 -12.20 -2.37
C CYS A 92 -4.08 -11.96 -0.86
N ILE A 93 -2.88 -11.72 -0.33
CA ILE A 93 -2.68 -11.35 1.06
C ILE A 93 -1.79 -10.12 1.16
N GLY A 94 -1.94 -9.40 2.26
CA GLY A 94 -0.99 -8.41 2.74
C GLY A 94 -0.68 -8.65 4.20
N TRP A 95 0.25 -7.88 4.74
CA TRP A 95 0.53 -7.92 6.17
C TRP A 95 0.47 -6.54 6.78
N LEU A 96 0.06 -6.50 8.04
CA LEU A 96 0.01 -5.28 8.82
C LEU A 96 0.73 -5.52 10.16
N ILE A 97 1.82 -4.81 10.34
CA ILE A 97 2.54 -4.76 11.61
C ILE A 97 2.07 -3.53 12.35
N GLU A 98 1.75 -3.72 13.62
CA GLU A 98 1.17 -2.69 14.46
C GLU A 98 2.00 -2.49 15.72
N SER A 99 2.20 -1.23 16.09
CA SER A 99 2.66 -0.83 17.41
C SER A 99 1.58 0.02 18.07
N ARG A 100 1.90 0.62 19.23
CA ARG A 100 0.98 1.56 19.91
C ARG A 100 0.67 2.78 19.04
N GLU A 101 1.70 3.38 18.44
CA GLU A 101 1.56 4.70 17.77
C GLU A 101 1.74 4.64 16.26
N GLN A 102 2.21 3.51 15.73
CA GLN A 102 2.62 3.36 14.35
C GLN A 102 2.16 2.04 13.74
N ALA A 103 2.03 2.02 12.43
CA ALA A 103 1.72 0.82 11.65
C ALA A 103 2.56 0.76 10.37
N VAL A 104 2.84 -0.45 9.93
CA VAL A 104 3.58 -0.76 8.70
C VAL A 104 2.79 -1.80 7.92
N ALA A 105 2.32 -1.44 6.73
CA ALA A 105 1.60 -2.37 5.85
C ALA A 105 2.51 -2.84 4.71
N LEU A 106 2.50 -4.13 4.43
CA LEU A 106 3.18 -4.75 3.30
C LEU A 106 2.10 -5.20 2.31
N LEU A 107 2.12 -4.61 1.12
CA LEU A 107 1.07 -4.74 0.14
C LEU A 107 1.64 -5.09 -1.24
N PRO A 108 0.89 -5.81 -2.07
CA PRO A 108 1.26 -6.04 -3.47
C PRO A 108 1.13 -4.75 -4.29
N ASP A 109 1.97 -4.62 -5.32
CA ASP A 109 1.94 -3.53 -6.29
C ASP A 109 1.04 -3.83 -7.51
N ARG A 110 0.31 -4.95 -7.48
CA ARG A 110 -0.73 -5.25 -8.47
C ARG A 110 -2.01 -4.49 -8.10
N PRO A 111 -2.52 -3.59 -8.96
CA PRO A 111 -3.68 -2.76 -8.66
C PRO A 111 -4.92 -3.50 -8.20
N GLU A 112 -5.21 -4.64 -8.82
CA GLU A 112 -6.41 -5.45 -8.55
C GLU A 112 -6.33 -6.09 -7.14
N HIS A 113 -5.14 -6.53 -6.75
CA HIS A 113 -4.91 -7.11 -5.43
C HIS A 113 -4.83 -6.02 -4.36
N LEU A 114 -4.11 -4.93 -4.65
CA LEU A 114 -4.06 -3.76 -3.79
C LEU A 114 -5.47 -3.27 -3.47
N SER A 115 -6.30 -3.01 -4.47
CA SER A 115 -7.67 -2.50 -4.28
C SER A 115 -8.54 -3.44 -3.44
N SER A 116 -8.31 -4.75 -3.50
CA SER A 116 -9.03 -5.72 -2.66
C SER A 116 -8.62 -5.69 -1.18
N LEU A 117 -7.37 -5.33 -0.88
CA LEU A 117 -6.83 -5.29 0.49
C LEU A 117 -7.07 -3.95 1.19
N LEU A 118 -7.22 -2.85 0.43
CA LEU A 118 -7.40 -1.51 0.99
C LEU A 118 -8.61 -1.35 1.91
N PRO A 119 -9.80 -1.93 1.64
CA PRO A 119 -10.95 -1.81 2.53
C PRO A 119 -10.69 -2.38 3.93
N GLU A 120 -10.10 -3.57 4.02
CA GLU A 120 -9.76 -4.21 5.30
C GLU A 120 -8.67 -3.44 6.04
N LEU A 121 -7.60 -3.05 5.33
CA LEU A 121 -6.54 -2.23 5.89
C LEU A 121 -7.10 -0.93 6.47
N TRP A 122 -7.97 -0.25 5.72
CA TRP A 122 -8.54 1.02 6.15
C TRP A 122 -9.46 0.86 7.36
N LEU A 123 -10.30 -0.17 7.37
CA LEU A 123 -11.13 -0.49 8.54
C LEU A 123 -10.27 -0.67 9.79
N ARG A 124 -9.22 -1.49 9.69
CA ARG A 124 -8.32 -1.77 10.81
C ARG A 124 -7.59 -0.53 11.31
N LEU A 125 -7.06 0.29 10.40
CA LEU A 125 -6.38 1.54 10.74
C LEU A 125 -7.31 2.56 11.38
N ARG A 126 -8.57 2.62 10.93
CA ARG A 126 -9.58 3.51 11.52
C ARG A 126 -9.89 3.14 12.96
N GLU A 127 -10.10 1.85 13.23
CA GLU A 127 -10.36 1.36 14.58
C GLU A 127 -9.16 1.62 15.51
N LYS A 128 -7.95 1.36 15.02
CA LYS A 128 -6.72 1.51 15.82
C LYS A 128 -6.38 2.95 16.15
N PHE A 129 -6.47 3.85 15.16
CA PHE A 129 -6.01 5.24 15.29
C PHE A 129 -7.16 6.24 15.46
N GLU A 130 -8.38 5.74 15.70
CA GLU A 130 -9.60 6.53 15.88
C GLU A 130 -9.81 7.55 14.73
N LEU A 131 -9.56 7.11 13.50
CA LEU A 131 -9.57 8.00 12.34
C LEU A 131 -11.01 8.30 11.89
N PRO A 132 -11.30 9.57 11.53
CA PRO A 132 -12.60 9.94 10.98
C PRO A 132 -12.88 9.18 9.68
N GLN A 133 -14.17 8.95 9.38
CA GLN A 133 -14.56 8.35 8.12
C GLN A 133 -14.06 9.22 6.97
N PRO A 134 -13.38 8.66 5.96
CA PRO A 134 -12.91 9.46 4.84
C PRO A 134 -14.13 10.05 4.12
N ALA A 135 -14.06 11.34 3.80
CA ALA A 135 -15.00 11.93 2.86
C ALA A 135 -14.87 11.15 1.54
N VAL A 136 -15.98 10.60 1.03
CA VAL A 136 -16.02 9.89 -0.25
C VAL A 136 -15.46 10.84 -1.31
N SER A 137 -14.21 10.60 -1.75
CA SER A 137 -13.63 11.40 -2.82
C SER A 137 -14.22 10.93 -4.15
N SER A 138 -14.53 11.90 -5.00
CA SER A 138 -15.26 11.80 -6.27
C SER A 138 -14.75 10.69 -7.21
N PRO A 139 -15.58 10.20 -8.15
CA PRO A 139 -15.34 8.93 -8.83
C PRO A 139 -14.00 8.90 -9.55
N ALA A 140 -13.36 7.73 -9.51
CA ALA A 140 -12.10 7.42 -10.17
C ALA A 140 -12.05 8.01 -11.59
N LEU A 141 -10.93 8.67 -11.90
CA LEU A 141 -10.67 9.20 -13.24
C LEU A 141 -10.75 8.04 -14.23
N ASN A 142 -11.79 8.06 -15.07
CA ASN A 142 -11.91 7.11 -16.16
C ASN A 142 -10.93 7.53 -17.26
N TYR A 143 -9.74 6.95 -17.23
CA TYR A 143 -8.67 7.23 -18.19
C TYR A 143 -9.10 6.96 -19.63
N ASP A 144 -9.97 5.97 -19.88
CA ASP A 144 -10.50 5.71 -21.22
C ASP A 144 -11.30 6.91 -21.74
N LYS A 145 -12.15 7.51 -20.89
CA LYS A 145 -12.90 8.74 -21.22
C LYS A 145 -12.00 9.96 -21.41
N LEU A 146 -10.88 10.04 -20.70
CA LEU A 146 -9.91 11.13 -20.88
C LEU A 146 -9.13 10.98 -22.18
N VAL A 147 -8.78 9.76 -22.54
CA VAL A 147 -8.14 9.42 -23.82
C VAL A 147 -9.09 9.74 -24.97
N GLU A 148 -10.34 9.27 -24.91
CA GLU A 148 -11.37 9.57 -25.91
C GLU A 148 -11.57 11.08 -26.11
N ARG A 149 -11.61 11.87 -25.02
CA ARG A 149 -11.72 13.34 -25.10
C ARG A 149 -10.49 13.99 -25.73
N ALA A 150 -9.29 13.51 -25.42
CA ALA A 150 -8.05 14.05 -25.96
C ALA A 150 -7.90 13.75 -27.47
N PHE A 151 -8.42 12.62 -27.93
CA PHE A 151 -8.47 12.28 -29.36
C PHE A 151 -9.58 13.03 -30.09
N ALA A 152 -10.77 13.17 -29.49
CA ALA A 152 -11.88 13.93 -30.09
C ALA A 152 -11.57 15.44 -30.26
N GLN A 153 -10.71 16.02 -29.41
CA GLN A 153 -10.29 17.42 -29.54
C GLN A 153 -9.23 17.67 -30.62
N LYS A 154 -8.60 16.62 -31.16
CA LYS A 154 -7.63 16.74 -32.27
C LYS A 154 -8.29 16.68 -33.65
N GLU A 155 -9.59 16.40 -33.73
CA GLU A 155 -10.33 16.22 -34.98
C GLU A 155 -11.24 17.42 -35.35
N GLN A 156 -11.16 18.54 -34.61
CA GLN A 156 -11.80 19.79 -35.03
C GLN A 156 -10.77 20.69 -35.74
N PRO A 157 -10.91 20.93 -37.07
CA PRO A 157 -10.05 21.84 -37.83
C PRO A 157 -10.26 23.32 -37.49
#